data_AF-A0AA97B6T0-F1
#
_entry.id   AF-A0AA97B6T0-F1
#
_cell.length_a   1.000
_cell.length_b   1.000
_cell.length_c   1.000
_cell.angle_alpha   90.00
_cell.angle_beta   90.00
_cell.angle_gamma   90.00
#
_symmetry.space_group_name_H-M   'P 1'
#
loop_
_entity.id
_entity.type
_entity.pdbx_description
1 polymer ?
#
loop_
_entity_poly.entity_id
_entity_poly.type
_entity_poly.pdbx_seq_one_letter_code
_entity_poly.pdbx_strand_id
1 'polypeptide(L)'
;MKVAVNPPRTPVTTGSQGVAAATVPNVCKMPGPPAPFVPTPLPNIGRSNLSPSGYSQSVTIEGQKVAIRGASFGSQGDMASKGTGGGVVSGNTHGETKFIAPGSMDVKFEGKNVQLLGDAMSNNHGGPANAATLMGLLQSPLLPEAPASGEMDPCNHVWKVLESKPGKTPSEAASDNDALVQRNQGKPSMANTMRGYSFENKAVEANMTFMSIQTVGREYICELCKQKQDVDIVGDKRIAEAKSRNFEGVKKKSRQARRIRDIQQKLFDKNQNPLAKLDGGLEDHEKSAGKYLERGFDVEIVP
;
A
#
# COMPACT_ATOMS: atom_id res chain seq x y z
N MET A 1 18.31 -4.38 5.04
CA MET A 1 18.71 -5.79 4.84
C MET A 1 20.22 -5.92 5.03
N LYS A 2 20.70 -7.00 5.67
CA LYS A 2 22.14 -7.27 5.90
C LYS A 2 22.77 -8.27 4.92
N VAL A 3 21.97 -8.90 4.05
CA VAL A 3 22.44 -9.91 3.09
C VAL A 3 22.52 -9.30 1.68
N ALA A 4 23.68 -9.45 1.04
CA ALA A 4 23.95 -8.96 -0.31
C ALA A 4 24.45 -10.10 -1.20
N VAL A 5 24.07 -10.06 -2.48
CA VAL A 5 24.58 -10.93 -3.55
C VAL A 5 25.30 -10.03 -4.51
N ASN A 6 26.58 -10.26 -4.76
CA ASN A 6 27.46 -9.33 -5.49
C ASN A 6 27.32 -7.90 -4.92
N PRO A 7 27.81 -7.65 -3.68
CA PRO A 7 27.63 -6.38 -3.00
C PRO A 7 27.92 -5.18 -3.91
N PRO A 8 27.10 -4.12 -3.90
CA PRO A 8 26.04 -3.82 -2.92
C PRO A 8 24.63 -4.34 -3.29
N ARG A 9 24.48 -5.31 -4.19
CA ARG A 9 23.14 -5.71 -4.68
C ARG A 9 22.43 -6.62 -3.68
N THR A 10 21.11 -6.45 -3.56
CA THR A 10 20.27 -7.19 -2.60
C THR A 10 19.39 -8.18 -3.35
N PRO A 11 19.32 -9.46 -2.93
CA PRO A 11 18.45 -10.45 -3.55
C PRO A 11 16.97 -10.19 -3.21
N VAL A 12 16.08 -10.53 -4.14
CA VAL A 12 14.64 -10.53 -3.90
C VAL A 12 14.24 -11.81 -3.16
N THR A 13 13.39 -11.68 -2.15
CA THR A 13 12.82 -12.82 -1.41
C THR A 13 11.31 -12.67 -1.26
N THR A 14 10.62 -13.72 -0.82
CA THR A 14 9.19 -13.64 -0.46
C THR A 14 8.90 -12.61 0.65
N GLY A 15 9.89 -12.29 1.47
CA GLY A 15 9.82 -11.24 2.50
C GLY A 15 10.16 -9.85 2.00
N SER A 16 10.44 -9.66 0.70
CA SER A 16 10.92 -8.38 0.19
C SER A 16 9.87 -7.26 0.29
N GLN A 17 8.57 -7.56 0.21
CA GLN A 17 7.49 -6.55 0.25
C GLN A 17 7.72 -5.34 -0.68
N GLY A 18 8.46 -5.54 -1.76
CA GLY A 18 8.80 -4.51 -2.72
C GLY A 18 7.70 -4.25 -3.74
N VAL A 19 7.76 -3.06 -4.32
CA VAL A 19 6.84 -2.50 -5.31
C VAL A 19 7.60 -2.26 -6.61
N ALA A 20 7.08 -2.82 -7.70
CA ALA A 20 7.60 -2.64 -9.06
C ALA A 20 6.60 -1.79 -9.85
N ALA A 21 6.66 -0.46 -9.72
CA ALA A 21 5.79 0.44 -10.46
C ALA A 21 6.30 0.60 -11.90
N ALA A 22 5.42 0.40 -12.88
CA ALA A 22 5.79 0.55 -14.29
C ALA A 22 6.31 1.97 -14.58
N THR A 23 7.56 2.05 -15.05
CA THR A 23 8.24 3.30 -15.45
C THR A 23 7.82 3.75 -16.85
N VAL A 24 7.40 2.82 -17.70
CA VAL A 24 6.70 3.10 -18.96
C VAL A 24 5.21 2.84 -18.73
N PRO A 25 4.31 3.80 -18.98
CA PRO A 25 2.89 3.62 -18.67
C PRO A 25 2.28 2.41 -19.37
N ASN A 26 1.36 1.71 -18.71
CA ASN A 26 0.56 0.68 -19.36
C ASN A 26 -0.53 1.37 -20.19
N VAL A 27 -0.35 1.45 -21.51
CA VAL A 27 -1.37 2.01 -22.39
C VAL A 27 -2.47 0.97 -22.59
N CYS A 28 -3.68 1.30 -22.14
CA CYS A 28 -4.85 0.44 -22.18
C CYS A 28 -5.92 0.97 -23.14
N LYS A 29 -6.76 0.06 -23.64
CA LYS A 29 -7.96 0.42 -24.40
C LYS A 29 -8.99 0.92 -23.40
N MET A 30 -9.47 2.16 -23.54
CA MET A 30 -10.56 2.69 -22.71
C MET A 30 -11.77 3.05 -23.58
N PRO A 31 -13.01 2.94 -23.05
CA PRO A 31 -14.21 3.31 -23.77
C PRO A 31 -14.28 4.84 -23.94
N GLY A 32 -14.65 5.31 -25.13
CA GLY A 32 -14.80 6.73 -25.47
C GLY A 32 -15.88 6.95 -26.55
N PRO A 33 -16.68 8.03 -26.49
CA PRO A 33 -17.78 8.27 -27.44
C PRO A 33 -17.43 9.27 -28.58
N PRO A 34 -17.90 9.08 -29.83
CA PRO A 34 -18.06 7.81 -30.57
C PRO A 34 -16.70 7.32 -31.15
N ALA A 35 -16.63 6.04 -31.53
CA ALA A 35 -15.44 5.24 -31.86
C ALA A 35 -14.30 5.94 -32.63
N PRO A 36 -13.01 5.57 -32.39
CA PRO A 36 -12.52 4.33 -31.76
C PRO A 36 -11.99 4.46 -30.31
N PHE A 37 -11.61 3.33 -29.68
CA PHE A 37 -11.06 3.29 -28.31
C PHE A 37 -9.94 4.31 -28.10
N VAL A 38 -9.89 4.91 -26.91
CA VAL A 38 -8.87 5.89 -26.57
C VAL A 38 -7.70 5.18 -25.88
N PRO A 39 -6.49 5.15 -26.48
CA PRO A 39 -5.31 4.61 -25.80
C PRO A 39 -4.99 5.47 -24.58
N THR A 40 -5.18 4.90 -23.39
CA THR A 40 -5.10 5.65 -22.13
C THR A 40 -4.02 5.05 -21.24
N PRO A 41 -3.03 5.83 -20.81
CA PRO A 41 -2.06 5.40 -19.81
C PRO A 41 -2.74 5.11 -18.47
N LEU A 42 -2.71 3.86 -18.02
CA LEU A 42 -3.17 3.45 -16.69
C LEU A 42 -1.99 2.99 -15.83
N PRO A 43 -2.06 3.19 -14.50
CA PRO A 43 -1.05 2.66 -13.60
C PRO A 43 -1.06 1.14 -13.62
N ASN A 44 0.11 0.52 -13.60
CA ASN A 44 0.24 -0.89 -13.32
C ASN A 44 1.46 -1.15 -12.42
N ILE A 45 1.22 -1.77 -11.27
CA ILE A 45 2.14 -1.88 -10.16
C ILE A 45 2.25 -3.35 -9.76
N GLY A 46 3.44 -3.93 -9.95
CA GLY A 46 3.80 -5.24 -9.44
C GLY A 46 4.06 -5.23 -7.95
N ARG A 47 3.63 -6.27 -7.23
CA ARG A 47 3.96 -6.45 -5.80
C ARG A 47 4.55 -7.81 -5.55
N SER A 48 5.75 -7.85 -4.97
CA SER A 48 6.46 -9.12 -4.71
C SER A 48 5.73 -10.09 -3.76
N ASN A 49 4.80 -9.59 -2.93
CA ASN A 49 3.96 -10.42 -2.06
C ASN A 49 2.65 -10.89 -2.71
N LEU A 50 2.31 -10.41 -3.90
CA LEU A 50 1.09 -10.79 -4.60
C LEU A 50 1.37 -12.02 -5.47
N SER A 51 0.84 -13.18 -5.10
CA SER A 51 0.98 -14.44 -5.86
C SER A 51 2.40 -14.75 -6.37
N PRO A 52 3.44 -14.75 -5.50
CA PRO A 52 4.81 -15.05 -5.91
C PRO A 52 4.93 -16.47 -6.45
N SER A 53 5.61 -16.63 -7.60
CA SER A 53 5.84 -17.92 -8.26
C SER A 53 7.27 -18.02 -8.78
N GLY A 54 7.78 -19.24 -8.96
CA GLY A 54 9.12 -19.49 -9.51
C GLY A 54 10.29 -19.12 -8.58
N TYR A 55 10.03 -18.93 -7.28
CA TYR A 55 11.07 -18.76 -6.24
C TYR A 55 11.72 -20.10 -5.91
N SER A 56 12.92 -20.05 -5.32
CA SER A 56 13.67 -21.22 -4.86
C SER A 56 12.86 -22.05 -3.86
N GLN A 57 13.00 -23.36 -3.95
CA GLN A 57 12.32 -24.32 -3.08
C GLN A 57 13.21 -24.83 -1.93
N SER A 58 14.52 -24.86 -2.15
CA SER A 58 15.52 -25.43 -1.24
C SER A 58 16.40 -24.37 -0.55
N VAL A 59 16.57 -23.18 -1.15
CA VAL A 59 17.43 -22.13 -0.62
C VAL A 59 16.58 -20.98 -0.06
N THR A 60 16.83 -20.64 1.20
CA THR A 60 16.22 -19.49 1.87
C THR A 60 17.28 -18.52 2.37
N ILE A 61 16.97 -17.23 2.33
CA ILE A 61 17.73 -16.17 3.01
C ILE A 61 16.86 -15.66 4.15
N GLU A 62 17.37 -15.69 5.39
CA GLU A 62 16.62 -15.25 6.58
C GLU A 62 15.23 -15.94 6.70
N GLY A 63 15.14 -17.21 6.31
CA GLY A 63 13.89 -17.99 6.32
C GLY A 63 12.91 -17.67 5.20
N GLN A 64 13.27 -16.80 4.25
CA GLN A 64 12.44 -16.41 3.11
C GLN A 64 12.96 -17.05 1.82
N LYS A 65 12.05 -17.53 0.97
CA LYS A 65 12.41 -18.12 -0.34
C LYS A 65 12.97 -17.04 -1.25
N VAL A 66 14.03 -17.35 -1.97
CA VAL A 66 14.75 -16.39 -2.83
C VAL A 66 14.21 -16.42 -4.25
N ALA A 67 14.03 -15.26 -4.88
CA ALA A 67 13.68 -15.19 -6.29
C ALA A 67 14.87 -15.62 -7.14
N ILE A 68 14.64 -16.56 -8.05
CA ILE A 68 15.62 -17.05 -9.00
C ILE A 68 15.10 -16.85 -10.43
N ARG A 69 15.95 -17.03 -11.44
CA ARG A 69 15.57 -16.86 -12.84
C ARG A 69 14.27 -17.61 -13.17
N GLY A 70 13.29 -16.88 -13.70
CA GLY A 70 11.93 -17.39 -13.95
C GLY A 70 10.90 -17.05 -12.86
N ALA A 71 11.32 -16.41 -11.76
CA ALA A 71 10.40 -15.91 -10.76
C ALA A 71 9.47 -14.82 -11.32
N SER A 72 8.25 -14.78 -10.80
CA SER A 72 7.23 -13.77 -11.12
C SER A 72 6.38 -13.47 -9.88
N PHE A 73 5.60 -12.40 -9.97
CA PHE A 73 4.55 -12.06 -9.00
C PHE A 73 3.44 -11.28 -9.70
N GLY A 74 2.33 -11.01 -9.04
CA GLY A 74 1.18 -10.32 -9.60
C GLY A 74 1.34 -8.80 -9.67
N SER A 75 0.60 -8.18 -10.58
CA SER A 75 0.48 -6.73 -10.71
C SER A 75 -0.97 -6.25 -10.68
N GLN A 76 -1.19 -4.98 -10.35
CA GLN A 76 -2.53 -4.37 -10.24
C GLN A 76 -2.52 -2.88 -10.66
N GLY A 77 -3.70 -2.29 -10.88
CA GLY A 77 -3.89 -0.85 -11.15
C GLY A 77 -4.66 -0.46 -12.42
N ASP A 78 -4.86 -1.38 -13.37
CA ASP A 78 -5.51 -1.13 -14.68
C ASP A 78 -6.88 -1.79 -14.87
N MET A 79 -7.61 -2.08 -13.78
CA MET A 79 -8.93 -2.76 -13.83
C MET A 79 -9.95 -2.03 -14.69
N ALA A 80 -9.88 -0.70 -14.73
CA ALA A 80 -10.80 0.14 -15.49
C ALA A 80 -10.83 -0.21 -16.98
N SER A 81 -9.76 -0.81 -17.52
CA SER A 81 -9.67 -1.24 -18.92
C SER A 81 -10.14 -2.67 -19.19
N LYS A 82 -10.57 -3.42 -18.18
CA LYS A 82 -10.93 -4.84 -18.33
C LYS A 82 -12.12 -5.04 -19.29
N GLY A 83 -13.13 -4.17 -19.21
CA GLY A 83 -14.31 -4.21 -20.09
C GLY A 83 -14.00 -3.92 -21.56
N THR A 84 -12.83 -3.35 -21.84
CA THR A 84 -12.37 -2.97 -23.19
C THR A 84 -11.18 -3.79 -23.67
N GLY A 85 -10.86 -4.89 -22.97
CA GLY A 85 -9.81 -5.83 -23.36
C GLY A 85 -8.41 -5.49 -22.87
N GLY A 86 -8.26 -4.56 -21.93
CA GLY A 86 -7.03 -4.33 -21.18
C GLY A 86 -5.94 -3.53 -21.92
N GLY A 87 -4.69 -3.81 -21.56
CA GLY A 87 -3.51 -3.22 -22.19
C GLY A 87 -3.50 -3.42 -23.71
N VAL A 88 -3.13 -2.39 -24.47
CA VAL A 88 -3.08 -2.43 -25.94
C VAL A 88 -2.13 -3.52 -26.44
N VAL A 89 -1.01 -3.72 -25.72
CA VAL A 89 0.00 -4.73 -26.06
C VAL A 89 -0.22 -6.04 -25.31
N SER A 90 -0.57 -5.99 -24.02
CA SER A 90 -0.69 -7.20 -23.20
C SER A 90 -2.03 -7.94 -23.37
N GLY A 91 -3.09 -7.24 -23.79
CA GLY A 91 -4.46 -7.78 -23.81
C GLY A 91 -4.99 -8.17 -22.44
N ASN A 92 -4.34 -7.71 -21.36
CA ASN A 92 -4.62 -8.13 -20.00
C ASN A 92 -4.77 -6.91 -19.07
N THR A 93 -5.37 -7.18 -17.92
CA THR A 93 -5.39 -6.30 -16.74
C THR A 93 -4.89 -7.10 -15.56
N HIS A 94 -4.00 -6.53 -14.74
CA HIS A 94 -3.49 -7.18 -13.53
C HIS A 94 -2.70 -8.47 -13.79
N GLY A 95 -1.97 -8.54 -14.90
CA GLY A 95 -1.14 -9.68 -15.25
C GLY A 95 0.12 -9.84 -14.39
N GLU A 96 0.96 -10.78 -14.78
CA GLU A 96 2.21 -11.06 -14.07
C GLU A 96 3.24 -9.93 -14.26
N THR A 97 3.93 -9.60 -13.19
CA THR A 97 5.23 -8.92 -13.20
C THR A 97 6.36 -9.94 -13.26
N LYS A 98 7.22 -9.83 -14.27
CA LYS A 98 8.34 -10.74 -14.53
C LYS A 98 9.67 -9.99 -14.56
N PHE A 99 10.70 -10.60 -13.99
CA PHE A 99 12.07 -10.13 -14.18
C PHE A 99 12.50 -10.35 -15.64
N ILE A 100 12.92 -9.28 -16.31
CA ILE A 100 13.49 -9.33 -17.66
C ILE A 100 15.01 -9.44 -17.59
N ALA A 101 15.63 -8.77 -16.61
CA ALA A 101 17.06 -8.88 -16.42
C ALA A 101 17.46 -10.32 -16.02
N PRO A 102 18.69 -10.75 -16.36
CA PRO A 102 19.15 -12.12 -16.12
C PRO A 102 19.44 -12.43 -14.64
N GLY A 103 19.33 -11.45 -13.72
CA GLY A 103 19.75 -11.59 -12.33
C GLY A 103 21.26 -11.49 -12.15
N SER A 104 21.75 -12.02 -11.03
CA SER A 104 23.18 -12.16 -10.76
C SER A 104 23.85 -13.05 -11.82
N MET A 105 24.97 -12.59 -12.36
CA MET A 105 25.73 -13.32 -13.37
C MET A 105 26.63 -14.41 -12.74
N ASP A 106 27.01 -14.22 -11.48
CA ASP A 106 28.04 -15.03 -10.81
C ASP A 106 27.44 -15.90 -9.69
N VAL A 107 26.27 -15.53 -9.15
CA VAL A 107 25.63 -16.25 -8.04
C VAL A 107 24.35 -16.90 -8.50
N LYS A 108 24.28 -18.22 -8.29
CA LYS A 108 23.14 -19.06 -8.65
C LYS A 108 22.65 -19.85 -7.46
N PHE A 109 21.34 -19.94 -7.30
CA PHE A 109 20.68 -20.89 -6.41
C PHE A 109 19.90 -21.89 -7.27
N GLU A 110 19.99 -23.18 -6.95
CA GLU A 110 19.36 -24.25 -7.74
C GLU A 110 19.76 -24.22 -9.23
N GLY A 111 21.02 -23.83 -9.50
CA GLY A 111 21.54 -23.69 -10.86
C GLY A 111 20.98 -22.49 -11.64
N LYS A 112 20.14 -21.65 -11.02
CA LYS A 112 19.51 -20.48 -11.64
C LYS A 112 20.02 -19.18 -11.01
N ASN A 113 20.19 -18.16 -11.84
CA ASN A 113 20.65 -16.84 -11.40
C ASN A 113 19.71 -16.27 -10.33
N VAL A 114 20.28 -15.65 -9.30
CA VAL A 114 19.51 -14.98 -8.23
C VAL A 114 18.98 -13.65 -8.74
N GLN A 115 17.69 -13.38 -8.58
CA GLN A 115 17.11 -12.08 -8.94
C GLN A 115 17.36 -11.05 -7.83
N LEU A 116 17.66 -9.83 -8.25
CA LEU A 116 18.12 -8.70 -7.46
C LEU A 116 17.09 -7.57 -7.51
N LEU A 117 17.09 -6.71 -6.49
CA LEU A 117 16.14 -5.58 -6.44
C LEU A 117 16.24 -4.66 -7.65
N GLY A 118 17.45 -4.42 -8.17
CA GLY A 118 17.67 -3.53 -9.31
C GLY A 118 17.38 -4.18 -10.67
N ASP A 119 16.93 -5.42 -10.71
CA ASP A 119 16.67 -6.11 -11.98
C ASP A 119 15.44 -5.51 -12.67
N ALA A 120 15.62 -5.13 -13.93
CA ALA A 120 14.53 -4.63 -14.76
C ALA A 120 13.43 -5.69 -14.89
N MET A 121 12.18 -5.23 -14.82
CA MET A 121 10.99 -6.08 -14.87
C MET A 121 10.03 -5.55 -15.93
N SER A 122 9.04 -6.35 -16.31
CA SER A 122 7.81 -5.86 -16.96
C SER A 122 6.60 -6.26 -16.15
N ASN A 123 5.57 -5.45 -16.21
CA ASN A 123 4.31 -5.71 -15.52
C ASN A 123 3.19 -6.09 -16.50
N ASN A 124 2.08 -6.61 -15.96
CA ASN A 124 0.87 -6.92 -16.72
C ASN A 124 1.06 -7.92 -17.87
N HIS A 125 2.06 -8.81 -17.78
CA HIS A 125 2.47 -9.65 -18.91
C HIS A 125 2.91 -8.84 -20.16
N GLY A 126 3.20 -7.56 -19.98
CA GLY A 126 3.70 -6.67 -21.02
C GLY A 126 5.14 -7.00 -21.38
N GLY A 127 5.52 -6.68 -22.62
CA GLY A 127 6.92 -6.68 -23.05
C GLY A 127 7.65 -5.39 -22.63
N PRO A 128 8.96 -5.27 -22.90
CA PRO A 128 9.74 -4.07 -22.52
C PRO A 128 9.18 -2.74 -23.07
N ALA A 129 8.44 -2.79 -24.18
CA ALA A 129 7.80 -1.63 -24.79
C ALA A 129 6.49 -1.19 -24.10
N ASN A 130 5.94 -1.98 -23.17
CA ASN A 130 4.70 -1.68 -22.44
C ASN A 130 4.81 -2.15 -20.98
N ALA A 131 4.61 -1.25 -20.03
CA ALA A 131 4.67 -1.54 -18.60
C ALA A 131 6.05 -2.04 -18.12
N ALA A 132 7.13 -1.58 -18.77
CA ALA A 132 8.49 -1.79 -18.29
C ALA A 132 8.74 -1.08 -16.96
N THR A 133 9.37 -1.78 -16.03
CA THR A 133 9.81 -1.32 -14.72
C THR A 133 11.34 -1.34 -14.69
N LEU A 134 11.96 -0.26 -15.17
CA LEU A 134 13.41 -0.17 -15.33
C LEU A 134 14.15 0.08 -14.00
N MET A 135 13.44 0.60 -12.99
CA MET A 135 13.98 0.84 -11.65
C MET A 135 13.99 -0.44 -10.77
N GLY A 136 13.47 -1.55 -11.30
CA GLY A 136 13.36 -2.83 -10.61
C GLY A 136 12.35 -2.84 -9.47
N LEU A 137 12.56 -3.76 -8.53
CA LEU A 137 11.75 -3.94 -7.34
C LEU A 137 12.20 -2.97 -6.24
N LEU A 138 11.50 -1.84 -6.12
CA LEU A 138 11.76 -0.86 -5.08
C LEU A 138 11.20 -1.36 -3.77
N GLN A 139 12.08 -1.52 -2.79
CA GLN A 139 11.64 -1.65 -1.41
C GLN A 139 11.61 -0.26 -0.81
N SER A 140 10.50 0.09 -0.17
CA SER A 140 10.57 1.17 0.82
C SER A 140 11.66 0.76 1.81
N PRO A 141 12.73 1.56 1.94
CA PRO A 141 13.84 1.15 2.76
C PRO A 141 13.36 0.94 4.20
N LEU A 142 13.67 -0.22 4.78
CA LEU A 142 13.94 -0.34 6.22
C LEU A 142 15.31 0.25 6.55
N LEU A 143 15.61 1.43 5.99
CA LEU A 143 16.75 2.27 6.32
C LEU A 143 16.19 3.68 6.54
N PRO A 144 16.69 4.41 7.56
CA PRO A 144 16.16 5.69 7.96
C PRO A 144 16.13 6.63 6.75
N GLU A 145 14.96 7.21 6.51
CA GLU A 145 14.67 8.09 5.37
C GLU A 145 15.75 9.18 5.25
N ALA A 146 16.43 9.25 4.10
CA ALA A 146 16.89 10.55 3.64
C ALA A 146 15.61 11.34 3.29
N PRO A 147 15.35 12.47 3.96
CA PRO A 147 14.08 13.15 3.83
C PRO A 147 13.97 13.79 2.45
N ALA A 148 12.88 13.51 1.75
CA ALA A 148 12.40 14.43 0.74
C ALA A 148 12.27 15.81 1.41
N SER A 149 12.88 16.83 0.80
CA SER A 149 12.89 18.22 1.27
C SER A 149 11.47 18.67 1.64
N GLY A 150 11.22 18.75 2.94
CA GLY A 150 9.90 18.97 3.52
C GLY A 150 9.84 18.40 4.94
N GLU A 151 10.67 18.95 5.82
CA GLU A 151 10.78 18.67 7.27
C GLU A 151 10.70 17.18 7.60
N MET A 152 11.89 16.55 7.64
CA MET A 152 12.10 15.27 8.31
C MET A 152 11.46 15.36 9.70
N ASP A 153 10.58 14.43 10.06
CA ASP A 153 10.21 14.26 11.46
C ASP A 153 11.47 13.74 12.16
N PRO A 154 12.21 14.59 12.90
CA PRO A 154 13.60 14.29 13.28
C PRO A 154 13.67 13.25 14.40
N CYS A 155 12.52 12.88 14.96
CA CYS A 155 12.44 11.95 16.07
C CYS A 155 12.32 10.50 15.56
N ASN A 156 13.26 9.65 15.99
CA ASN A 156 13.04 8.21 15.93
C ASN A 156 12.07 7.80 17.04
N HIS A 157 10.77 7.93 16.78
CA HIS A 157 9.74 7.89 17.81
C HIS A 157 9.75 6.62 18.66
N VAL A 158 9.46 6.76 19.95
CA VAL A 158 9.20 5.64 20.87
C VAL A 158 7.75 5.78 21.30
N TRP A 159 6.85 5.04 20.64
CA TRP A 159 5.41 5.19 20.81
C TRP A 159 4.92 4.40 22.03
N LYS A 160 4.02 5.02 22.78
CA LYS A 160 3.16 4.34 23.75
C LYS A 160 1.73 4.81 23.62
N VAL A 161 0.79 4.03 24.13
CA VAL A 161 -0.60 4.49 24.26
C VAL A 161 -0.63 5.71 25.19
N LEU A 162 -1.44 6.70 24.82
CA LEU A 162 -1.77 7.79 25.71
C LEU A 162 -2.95 7.40 26.61
N GLU A 163 -2.66 7.01 27.84
CA GLU A 163 -3.66 6.55 28.82
C GLU A 163 -4.74 7.58 29.14
N SER A 164 -4.47 8.88 28.99
CA SER A 164 -5.46 9.93 29.24
C SER A 164 -6.57 9.99 28.18
N LYS A 165 -6.45 9.26 27.07
CA LYS A 165 -7.44 9.19 26.00
C LYS A 165 -7.60 7.72 25.57
N PRO A 166 -8.30 6.90 26.39
CA PRO A 166 -8.51 5.50 26.06
C PRO A 166 -9.32 5.39 24.77
N GLY A 167 -8.98 4.42 23.92
CA GLY A 167 -9.79 4.07 22.77
C GLY A 167 -11.15 3.52 23.22
N LYS A 168 -12.15 3.63 22.35
CA LYS A 168 -13.52 3.17 22.60
C LYS A 168 -13.73 1.77 22.05
N THR A 169 -14.72 1.06 22.56
CA THR A 169 -15.21 -0.14 21.86
C THR A 169 -15.87 0.26 20.54
N PRO A 170 -15.96 -0.66 19.54
CA PRO A 170 -16.69 -0.40 18.30
C PRO A 170 -18.11 0.10 18.50
N SER A 171 -18.85 -0.45 19.47
CA SER A 171 -20.24 -0.06 19.76
C SER A 171 -20.34 1.35 20.33
N GLU A 172 -19.44 1.73 21.25
CA GLU A 172 -19.42 3.08 21.83
C GLU A 172 -19.04 4.12 20.78
N ALA A 173 -18.01 3.84 19.97
CA ALA A 173 -17.60 4.72 18.89
C ALA A 173 -18.72 4.92 17.86
N ALA A 174 -19.44 3.85 17.50
CA ALA A 174 -20.58 3.93 16.60
C ALA A 174 -21.69 4.84 17.13
N SER A 175 -22.09 4.63 18.40
CA SER A 175 -23.11 5.44 19.06
C SER A 175 -22.74 6.92 19.14
N ASP A 176 -21.48 7.25 19.44
CA ASP A 176 -21.01 8.63 19.52
C ASP A 176 -21.00 9.31 18.15
N ASN A 177 -20.56 8.60 17.12
CA ASN A 177 -20.58 9.08 15.75
C ASN A 177 -22.01 9.32 15.27
N ASP A 178 -22.94 8.42 15.56
CA ASP A 178 -24.35 8.60 15.22
C ASP A 178 -24.95 9.81 15.94
N ALA A 179 -24.65 10.00 17.23
CA ALA A 179 -25.08 11.18 17.98
C ALA A 179 -24.52 12.49 17.39
N LEU A 180 -23.25 12.49 16.93
CA LEU A 180 -22.64 13.63 16.24
C LEU A 180 -23.27 13.92 14.89
N VAL A 181 -23.68 12.89 14.14
CA VAL A 181 -24.45 13.05 12.89
C VAL A 181 -25.80 13.69 13.20
N GLN A 182 -26.58 13.13 14.13
CA GLN A 182 -27.90 13.66 14.52
C GLN A 182 -27.81 15.12 14.98
N ARG A 183 -26.85 15.44 15.85
CA ARG A 183 -26.65 16.80 16.38
C ARG A 183 -26.34 17.85 15.30
N ASN A 184 -25.78 17.42 14.17
CA ASN A 184 -25.37 18.32 13.09
C ASN A 184 -26.26 18.23 11.86
N GLN A 185 -27.36 17.46 11.92
CA GLN A 185 -28.35 17.42 10.85
C GLN A 185 -28.87 18.82 10.52
N GLY A 186 -29.17 19.03 9.24
CA GLY A 186 -29.65 20.31 8.72
C GLY A 186 -28.59 21.42 8.65
N LYS A 187 -27.32 21.15 8.98
CA LYS A 187 -26.21 22.12 8.81
C LYS A 187 -25.38 21.78 7.56
N PRO A 188 -25.57 22.49 6.42
CA PRO A 188 -24.85 22.18 5.19
C PRO A 188 -23.33 22.27 5.33
N SER A 189 -22.83 23.20 6.15
CA SER A 189 -21.40 23.36 6.44
C SER A 189 -20.76 22.13 7.10
N MET A 190 -21.57 21.27 7.73
CA MET A 190 -21.12 20.08 8.43
C MET A 190 -21.30 18.80 7.60
N ALA A 191 -21.81 18.87 6.36
CA ALA A 191 -22.13 17.70 5.55
C ALA A 191 -20.93 16.76 5.36
N ASN A 192 -19.76 17.30 5.01
CA ASN A 192 -18.54 16.50 4.84
C ASN A 192 -18.05 15.89 6.14
N THR A 193 -18.21 16.60 7.26
CA THR A 193 -17.82 16.11 8.59
C THR A 193 -18.73 14.96 9.03
N MET A 194 -20.05 15.11 8.85
CA MET A 194 -21.02 14.05 9.15
C MET A 194 -20.81 12.82 8.28
N ARG A 195 -20.49 13.00 7.00
CA ARG A 195 -20.10 11.90 6.10
C ARG A 195 -18.88 11.15 6.64
N GLY A 196 -17.91 11.86 7.19
CA GLY A 196 -16.75 11.28 7.88
C GLY A 196 -17.15 10.37 9.04
N TYR A 197 -17.99 10.85 9.96
CA TYR A 197 -18.46 10.06 11.10
C TYR A 197 -19.21 8.80 10.66
N SER A 198 -20.15 8.93 9.71
CA SER A 198 -20.86 7.77 9.16
C SER A 198 -19.93 6.78 8.46
N PHE A 199 -18.90 7.28 7.79
CA PHE A 199 -17.92 6.44 7.12
C PHE A 199 -17.01 5.68 8.11
N GLU A 200 -16.61 6.30 9.21
CA GLU A 200 -15.83 5.63 10.26
C GLU A 200 -16.59 4.42 10.81
N ASN A 201 -17.91 4.54 11.04
CA ASN A 201 -18.75 3.43 11.48
C ASN A 201 -18.76 2.29 10.45
N LYS A 202 -18.97 2.61 9.17
CA LYS A 202 -18.91 1.61 8.08
C LYS A 202 -17.53 0.94 7.99
N ALA A 203 -16.46 1.72 8.14
CA ALA A 203 -15.09 1.24 8.06
C ALA A 203 -14.76 0.27 9.21
N VAL A 204 -15.26 0.53 10.41
CA VAL A 204 -15.15 -0.37 11.56
C VAL A 204 -15.94 -1.65 11.31
N GLU A 205 -17.21 -1.53 10.90
CA GLU A 205 -18.11 -2.66 10.67
C GLU A 205 -17.58 -3.62 9.60
N ALA A 206 -17.12 -3.08 8.47
CA ALA A 206 -16.60 -3.87 7.34
C ALA A 206 -15.45 -4.82 7.75
N ASN A 207 -14.77 -4.57 8.86
CA ASN A 207 -13.57 -5.30 9.27
C ASN A 207 -13.54 -5.75 10.72
N MET A 208 -14.68 -5.72 11.41
CA MET A 208 -14.79 -6.17 12.80
C MET A 208 -14.18 -7.55 13.02
N THR A 209 -14.41 -8.49 12.10
CA THR A 209 -13.90 -9.87 12.17
C THR A 209 -12.48 -10.01 11.61
N PHE A 210 -12.17 -9.35 10.49
CA PHE A 210 -10.86 -9.48 9.83
C PHE A 210 -9.71 -8.90 10.64
N MET A 211 -9.94 -7.77 11.31
CA MET A 211 -8.91 -7.07 12.09
C MET A 211 -8.91 -7.43 13.58
N SER A 212 -9.90 -8.22 14.06
CA SER A 212 -10.08 -8.46 15.50
C SER A 212 -9.99 -7.15 16.31
N ILE A 213 -10.86 -6.19 15.97
CA ILE A 213 -10.77 -4.81 16.46
C ILE A 213 -10.85 -4.78 17.99
N GLN A 214 -9.82 -4.25 18.63
CA GLN A 214 -9.76 -4.09 20.08
C GLN A 214 -10.32 -2.74 20.50
N THR A 215 -9.92 -1.67 19.81
CA THR A 215 -10.34 -0.29 20.13
C THR A 215 -10.43 0.58 18.89
N VAL A 216 -11.31 1.57 18.93
CA VAL A 216 -11.50 2.61 17.91
C VAL A 216 -11.09 3.97 18.50
N GLY A 217 -10.38 4.77 17.71
CA GLY A 217 -9.96 6.13 18.07
C GLY A 217 -8.95 6.17 19.22
N ARG A 218 -7.83 5.45 19.09
CA ARG A 218 -6.78 5.39 20.13
C ARG A 218 -5.64 6.34 19.82
N GLU A 219 -5.20 7.10 20.82
CA GLU A 219 -4.08 8.03 20.67
C GLU A 219 -2.77 7.42 21.16
N TYR A 220 -1.71 7.61 20.38
CA TYR A 220 -0.34 7.25 20.73
C TYR A 220 0.48 8.51 20.96
N ILE A 221 1.38 8.46 21.94
CA ILE A 221 2.32 9.52 22.26
C ILE A 221 3.75 9.01 22.16
N CYS A 222 4.62 9.78 21.52
CA CYS A 222 6.05 9.52 21.53
C CYS A 222 6.67 9.97 22.85
N GLU A 223 7.41 9.09 23.51
CA GLU A 223 8.06 9.41 24.78
C GLU A 223 9.19 10.43 24.65
N LEU A 224 9.83 10.48 23.48
CA LEU A 224 10.99 11.33 23.22
C LEU A 224 10.57 12.77 22.88
N CYS A 225 9.73 12.96 21.86
CA CYS A 225 9.37 14.28 21.35
C CYS A 225 7.96 14.75 21.75
N LYS A 226 7.20 13.91 22.48
CA LYS A 226 5.80 14.17 22.89
C LYS A 226 4.82 14.36 21.75
N GLN A 227 5.22 14.04 20.51
CA GLN A 227 4.31 14.03 19.37
C GLN A 227 3.18 13.04 19.64
N LYS A 228 1.95 13.47 19.35
CA LYS A 228 0.76 12.62 19.42
C LYS A 228 0.29 12.21 18.04
N GLN A 229 -0.30 11.03 17.94
CA GLN A 229 -0.91 10.50 16.74
C GLN A 229 -2.13 9.66 17.09
N ASP A 230 -3.30 10.13 16.66
CA ASP A 230 -4.54 9.35 16.69
C ASP A 230 -4.52 8.28 15.60
N VAL A 231 -5.02 7.10 15.94
CA VAL A 231 -5.22 5.96 15.04
C VAL A 231 -6.70 5.58 15.10
N ASP A 232 -7.35 5.58 13.94
CA ASP A 232 -8.81 5.42 13.86
C ASP A 232 -9.25 4.02 14.31
N ILE A 233 -8.55 2.97 13.89
CA ILE A 233 -8.91 1.57 14.19
C ILE A 233 -7.67 0.80 14.65
N VAL A 234 -7.78 0.10 15.78
CA VAL A 234 -6.70 -0.73 16.34
C VAL A 234 -7.19 -2.17 16.49
N GLY A 235 -6.63 -3.07 15.69
CA GLY A 235 -6.79 -4.52 15.79
C GLY A 235 -5.72 -5.19 16.65
N ASP A 236 -5.74 -6.52 16.70
CA ASP A 236 -4.78 -7.33 17.46
C ASP A 236 -3.35 -7.24 16.90
N LYS A 237 -3.21 -7.26 15.58
CA LYS A 237 -1.93 -7.31 14.85
C LYS A 237 -1.72 -6.14 13.91
N ARG A 238 -2.76 -5.33 13.69
CA ARG A 238 -2.79 -4.35 12.62
C ARG A 238 -3.61 -3.13 12.98
N ILE A 239 -3.15 -1.96 12.56
CA ILE A 239 -3.91 -0.71 12.66
C ILE A 239 -4.47 -0.29 11.31
N ALA A 240 -5.56 0.49 11.34
CA ALA A 240 -6.15 1.07 10.15
C ALA A 240 -6.55 2.53 10.36
N GLU A 241 -6.58 3.25 9.24
CA GLU A 241 -7.02 4.62 9.12
C GLU A 241 -8.26 4.68 8.23
N ALA A 242 -9.34 5.30 8.69
CA ALA A 242 -10.58 5.47 7.94
C ALA A 242 -10.62 6.88 7.33
N LYS A 243 -10.80 6.98 6.02
CA LYS A 243 -10.69 8.25 5.30
C LYS A 243 -11.80 8.46 4.27
N SER A 244 -12.71 9.35 4.66
CA SER A 244 -13.72 9.97 3.81
C SER A 244 -13.30 11.39 3.44
N ARG A 245 -12.25 11.53 2.64
CA ARG A 245 -11.74 12.84 2.15
C ARG A 245 -11.33 12.72 0.69
N ASN A 246 -11.52 13.80 -0.05
CA ASN A 246 -10.99 13.91 -1.41
C ASN A 246 -9.46 13.80 -1.44
N PHE A 247 -8.94 13.53 -2.63
CA PHE A 247 -7.53 13.32 -2.92
C PHE A 247 -6.65 14.50 -2.49
N GLU A 248 -7.12 15.74 -2.67
CA GLU A 248 -6.41 16.94 -2.20
C GLU A 248 -6.22 16.93 -0.67
N GLY A 249 -7.23 16.47 0.07
CA GLY A 249 -7.15 16.26 1.50
C GLY A 249 -6.13 15.17 1.87
N VAL A 250 -6.12 14.06 1.12
CA VAL A 250 -5.19 12.93 1.35
C VAL A 250 -3.74 13.33 1.10
N LYS A 251 -3.46 14.13 0.05
CA LYS A 251 -2.10 14.63 -0.26
C LYS A 251 -1.47 15.38 0.92
N LYS A 252 -2.26 16.15 1.66
CA LYS A 252 -1.81 16.96 2.81
C LYS A 252 -1.45 16.14 4.06
N LYS A 253 -1.73 14.84 4.09
CA LYS A 253 -1.57 13.96 5.28
C LYS A 253 -0.32 13.07 5.27
N SER A 254 0.76 13.51 4.63
CA SER A 254 2.01 12.73 4.54
C SER A 254 2.65 12.43 5.90
N ARG A 255 2.66 13.40 6.83
CA ARG A 255 3.21 13.21 8.19
C ARG A 255 2.43 12.19 9.00
N GLN A 256 1.11 12.30 8.97
CA GLN A 256 0.21 11.34 9.62
C GLN A 256 0.46 9.93 9.11
N ALA A 257 0.51 9.75 7.78
CA ALA A 257 0.77 8.45 7.17
C ALA A 257 2.12 7.85 7.59
N ARG A 258 3.20 8.65 7.64
CA ARG A 258 4.50 8.19 8.14
C ARG A 258 4.44 7.73 9.60
N ARG A 259 3.79 8.51 10.48
CA ARG A 259 3.68 8.16 11.89
C ARG A 259 2.85 6.90 12.12
N ILE A 260 1.75 6.73 11.39
CA ILE A 260 0.94 5.51 11.46
C ILE A 260 1.78 4.29 11.01
N ARG A 261 2.53 4.40 9.92
CA ARG A 261 3.43 3.31 9.48
C ARG A 261 4.49 2.98 10.55
N ASP A 262 5.07 4.00 11.18
CA ASP A 262 6.05 3.83 12.26
C ASP A 262 5.43 3.15 13.49
N ILE A 263 4.19 3.50 13.86
CA ILE A 263 3.43 2.83 14.93
C ILE A 263 3.17 1.36 14.57
N GLN A 264 2.71 1.05 13.35
CA GLN A 264 2.49 -0.33 12.89
C GLN A 264 3.78 -1.15 13.01
N GLN A 265 4.92 -0.61 12.57
CA GLN A 265 6.18 -1.34 12.59
C GLN A 265 6.75 -1.56 14.00
N LYS A 266 6.49 -0.64 14.94
CA LYS A 266 7.06 -0.67 16.29
C LYS A 266 6.19 -1.40 17.31
N LEU A 267 4.87 -1.31 17.20
CA LEU A 267 3.93 -1.82 18.20
C LEU A 267 3.07 -3.00 17.73
N PHE A 268 3.03 -3.27 16.42
CA PHE A 268 2.15 -4.27 15.83
C PHE A 268 2.96 -5.26 14.96
N ASP A 269 2.28 -6.12 14.19
CA ASP A 269 2.94 -7.08 13.31
C ASP A 269 3.76 -6.34 12.24
N LYS A 270 5.09 -6.42 12.37
CA LYS A 270 6.06 -5.81 11.46
C LYS A 270 5.98 -6.31 10.02
N ASN A 271 5.35 -7.46 9.79
CA ASN A 271 5.17 -8.03 8.46
C ASN A 271 3.93 -7.49 7.75
N GLN A 272 3.11 -6.69 8.43
CA GLN A 272 1.90 -6.10 7.88
C GLN A 272 2.05 -4.59 7.74
N ASN A 273 1.54 -4.07 6.63
CA ASN A 273 1.37 -2.63 6.45
C ASN A 273 0.15 -2.16 7.25
N PRO A 274 0.07 -0.89 7.69
CA PRO A 274 -1.19 -0.34 8.15
C PRO A 274 -2.24 -0.39 7.01
N LEU A 275 -3.52 -0.41 7.35
CA LEU A 275 -4.61 -0.44 6.37
C LEU A 275 -5.20 0.97 6.19
N ALA A 276 -5.45 1.38 4.96
CA ALA A 276 -6.21 2.58 4.65
C ALA A 276 -7.59 2.18 4.13
N LYS A 277 -8.63 2.49 4.90
CA LYS A 277 -10.03 2.30 4.50
C LYS A 277 -10.54 3.56 3.84
N LEU A 278 -10.82 3.49 2.55
CA LEU A 278 -11.20 4.64 1.75
C LEU A 278 -12.67 4.57 1.36
N ASP A 279 -13.30 5.74 1.38
CA ASP A 279 -14.71 5.89 1.03
C ASP A 279 -14.91 5.76 -0.48
N GLY A 280 -15.47 4.63 -0.91
CA GLY A 280 -15.74 4.31 -2.31
C GLY A 280 -16.80 5.21 -2.96
N GLY A 281 -17.58 5.94 -2.15
CA GLY A 281 -18.52 6.93 -2.65
C GLY A 281 -17.87 8.25 -3.13
N LEU A 282 -16.55 8.40 -3.01
CA LEU A 282 -15.82 9.56 -3.55
C LEU A 282 -15.31 9.27 -4.95
N GLU A 283 -15.52 10.18 -5.89
CA GLU A 283 -15.06 9.98 -7.29
C GLU A 283 -13.54 9.78 -7.43
N ASP A 284 -12.75 10.33 -6.51
CA ASP A 284 -11.28 10.28 -6.53
C ASP A 284 -10.68 9.25 -5.55
N HIS A 285 -11.48 8.29 -5.08
CA HIS A 285 -11.02 7.25 -4.15
C HIS A 285 -9.87 6.41 -4.72
N GLU A 286 -9.84 6.15 -6.04
CA GLU A 286 -8.75 5.41 -6.70
C GLU A 286 -7.42 6.18 -6.66
N LYS A 287 -7.45 7.51 -6.84
CA LYS A 287 -6.25 8.36 -6.70
C LYS A 287 -5.75 8.37 -5.27
N SER A 288 -6.69 8.45 -4.32
CA SER A 288 -6.40 8.34 -2.89
C SER A 288 -5.80 6.98 -2.54
N ALA A 289 -6.31 5.90 -3.12
CA ALA A 289 -5.78 4.54 -2.98
C ALA A 289 -4.33 4.48 -3.44
N GLY A 290 -4.06 4.92 -4.68
CA GLY A 290 -2.69 5.01 -5.20
C GLY A 290 -1.75 5.74 -4.25
N LYS A 291 -2.21 6.84 -3.64
CA LYS A 291 -1.39 7.62 -2.70
C LYS A 291 -1.11 6.91 -1.37
N TYR A 292 -2.05 6.14 -0.85
CA TYR A 292 -1.82 5.33 0.35
C TYR A 292 -0.90 4.14 0.07
N LEU A 293 -1.04 3.51 -1.10
CA LEU A 293 -0.13 2.46 -1.55
C LEU A 293 1.32 2.96 -1.67
N GLU A 294 1.53 4.14 -2.28
CA GLU A 294 2.84 4.81 -2.32
C GLU A 294 3.42 5.07 -0.92
N ARG A 295 2.57 5.24 0.09
CA ARG A 295 2.96 5.51 1.47
C ARG A 295 3.17 4.25 2.31
N GLY A 296 3.04 3.06 1.71
CA GLY A 296 3.23 1.78 2.39
C GLY A 296 2.04 1.35 3.23
N PHE A 297 0.82 1.67 2.80
CA PHE A 297 -0.42 1.12 3.34
C PHE A 297 -0.92 0.02 2.41
N ASP A 298 -1.64 -0.97 2.94
CA ASP A 298 -2.61 -1.66 2.08
C ASP A 298 -3.90 -0.84 2.04
N VAL A 299 -4.69 -1.01 0.99
CA VAL A 299 -5.91 -0.22 0.80
C VAL A 299 -7.09 -1.14 0.67
N GLU A 300 -8.18 -0.72 1.29
CA GLU A 300 -9.50 -1.30 1.14
C GLU A 300 -10.48 -0.18 0.76
N ILE A 301 -11.28 -0.42 -0.27
CA ILE A 301 -12.35 0.49 -0.66
C ILE A 301 -13.62 0.01 0.02
N VAL A 302 -14.18 0.84 0.90
CA VAL A 302 -15.41 0.56 1.62
C VAL A 302 -16.57 1.25 0.87
N PRO A 303 -17.59 0.50 0.42
CA PRO A 303 -18.68 1.03 -0.40
C PRO A 303 -19.64 2.00 0.30
#